data_AF-A0A1I4CE09-F1
#
_entry.id   AF-A0A1I4CE09-F1
#
_cell.length_a   1.000
_cell.length_b   1.000
_cell.length_c   1.000
_cell.angle_alpha   90.00
_cell.angle_beta   90.00
_cell.angle_gamma   90.00
#
_symmetry.space_group_name_H-M   'P 1'
#
loop_
_entity.id
_entity.type
_entity.pdbx_description
1 polymer ?
#
loop_
_entity_poly.entity_id
_entity_poly.type
_entity_poly.pdbx_seq_one_letter_code
_entity_poly.pdbx_strand_id
1 'polypeptide(L)'
;MMILFENLYTKRLLNCLFKLRNITIGILSGTYLLYPITLFAGELHQHIEVTIVDQRVHASFCRPEKGCSLVKPETLGLPAAQMPVDQLTGTPIYVSEFIIFPDRTAIDSPGFEGLEGDMTPGDKIRYLASGHLSYWNTEKRQWSLAPEGVQIRLAGGLDLQPNQDCGQVFCIPKTVEGFTLFNRHGIDGTPSLIVGEIRSDGSLHTHLDWIIETSQGAPDASIGAYMVELQLFTETYPEPSDTLWIMFNNGLALEDFQHAVAGRVMQSSTDTALADKLFSWAESSYPSLFPHATTSFIAFGFYARCYQNGVCVAVKDNHIFAVGGEFGADIVMLGEFDVLTAQAGL
;
A
#
# COMPACT_ATOMS: atom_id res chain seq x y z
N MET A 1 -37.41 -15.74 -54.51
CA MET A 1 -38.24 -15.50 -55.70
C MET A 1 -39.39 -14.59 -55.30
N MET A 2 -39.41 -13.35 -55.84
CA MET A 2 -40.49 -12.33 -55.85
C MET A 2 -41.24 -12.05 -54.53
N ILE A 3 -40.98 -10.95 -53.82
CA ILE A 3 -41.42 -9.56 -54.09
C ILE A 3 -42.92 -9.45 -54.39
N LEU A 4 -43.65 -8.79 -53.48
CA LEU A 4 -44.77 -7.91 -53.81
C LEU A 4 -44.74 -6.71 -52.86
N PHE A 5 -44.94 -5.55 -53.48
CA PHE A 5 -44.62 -4.19 -53.05
C PHE A 5 -45.93 -3.38 -52.95
N GLU A 6 -45.80 -2.13 -52.46
CA GLU A 6 -46.69 -0.97 -52.66
C GLU A 6 -47.91 -0.80 -51.73
N ASN A 7 -48.37 0.41 -51.37
CA ASN A 7 -47.84 1.78 -51.24
C ASN A 7 -48.96 2.55 -50.48
N LEU A 8 -48.66 3.24 -49.38
CA LEU A 8 -48.67 4.71 -49.22
C LEU A 8 -49.96 5.44 -49.65
N TYR A 9 -50.69 6.05 -48.70
CA TYR A 9 -51.36 7.36 -48.92
C TYR A 9 -51.67 8.14 -47.60
N THR A 10 -50.73 9.02 -47.25
CA THR A 10 -50.85 10.46 -46.91
C THR A 10 -52.06 11.11 -46.19
N LYS A 11 -51.67 12.06 -45.30
CA LYS A 11 -52.27 13.38 -44.89
C LYS A 11 -53.29 13.39 -43.74
N ARG A 12 -53.42 14.44 -42.92
CA ARG A 12 -52.60 15.56 -42.37
C ARG A 12 -53.61 16.39 -41.54
N LEU A 13 -53.20 16.88 -40.36
CA LEU A 13 -53.57 18.16 -39.73
C LEU A 13 -55.01 18.43 -39.17
N LEU A 14 -55.03 18.64 -37.84
CA LEU A 14 -55.35 19.91 -37.14
C LEU A 14 -56.75 20.15 -36.51
N ASN A 15 -56.72 20.33 -35.16
CA ASN A 15 -57.58 21.13 -34.25
C ASN A 15 -59.11 20.83 -34.22
N CYS A 16 -59.86 20.91 -33.10
CA CYS A 16 -59.80 21.78 -31.93
C CYS A 16 -60.81 21.28 -30.85
N LEU A 17 -60.74 21.88 -29.66
CA LEU A 17 -61.81 22.08 -28.64
C LEU A 17 -61.95 21.11 -27.45
N PHE A 18 -61.32 21.53 -26.34
CA PHE A 18 -61.92 21.78 -25.01
C PHE A 18 -63.18 21.00 -24.60
N LYS A 19 -63.07 20.19 -23.53
CA LYS A 19 -63.80 20.46 -22.27
C LYS A 19 -63.28 19.63 -21.10
N LEU A 20 -63.13 20.33 -19.98
CA LEU A 20 -62.73 19.87 -18.65
C LEU A 20 -63.46 18.61 -18.17
N ARG A 21 -62.72 17.71 -17.53
CA ARG A 21 -63.26 16.87 -16.46
C ARG A 21 -62.20 16.67 -15.36
N ASN A 22 -62.49 17.26 -14.20
CA ASN A 22 -61.75 17.08 -12.94
C ASN A 22 -61.75 15.60 -12.55
N ILE A 23 -60.58 15.01 -12.36
CA ILE A 23 -60.39 13.78 -11.58
C ILE A 23 -59.12 13.94 -10.73
N THR A 24 -59.38 14.19 -9.44
CA THR A 24 -58.60 13.86 -8.23
C THR A 24 -57.08 13.78 -8.31
N ILE A 25 -56.47 14.72 -7.59
CA ILE A 25 -55.08 14.74 -7.12
C ILE A 25 -54.82 13.49 -6.26
N GLY A 26 -54.03 12.56 -6.78
CA GLY A 26 -53.29 11.59 -5.98
C GLY A 26 -51.86 12.07 -5.83
N ILE A 27 -51.49 12.56 -4.65
CA ILE A 27 -50.11 12.90 -4.30
C ILE A 27 -49.36 11.58 -4.15
N LEU A 28 -48.74 11.10 -5.23
CA LEU A 28 -47.62 10.18 -5.14
C LEU A 28 -46.38 11.01 -4.81
N SER A 29 -46.11 11.16 -3.51
CA SER A 29 -44.81 11.58 -3.02
C SER A 29 -43.78 10.56 -3.51
N GLY A 30 -43.16 10.86 -4.64
CA GLY A 30 -41.95 10.20 -5.07
C GLY A 30 -40.84 10.56 -4.11
N THR A 31 -40.59 9.70 -3.13
CA THR A 31 -39.28 9.63 -2.46
C THR A 31 -38.27 9.23 -3.52
N TYR A 32 -37.67 10.24 -4.17
CA TYR A 32 -36.39 10.06 -4.83
C TYR A 32 -35.40 9.67 -3.73
N LEU A 33 -35.14 8.37 -3.61
CA LEU A 33 -33.91 7.88 -2.98
C LEU A 33 -32.77 8.46 -3.81
N LEU A 34 -32.24 9.59 -3.36
CA LEU A 34 -30.93 10.06 -3.75
C LEU A 34 -29.95 9.00 -3.26
N TYR A 35 -29.69 8.00 -4.09
CA TYR A 35 -28.49 7.20 -3.91
C TYR A 35 -27.32 8.17 -4.00
N PRO A 36 -26.49 8.31 -2.95
CA PRO A 36 -25.26 9.05 -3.09
C PRO A 36 -24.49 8.37 -4.23
N ILE A 37 -24.14 9.15 -5.24
CA ILE A 37 -23.16 8.71 -6.24
C ILE A 37 -21.88 8.58 -5.43
N THR A 38 -21.55 7.36 -5.02
CA THR A 38 -20.22 7.04 -4.51
C THR A 38 -19.26 7.32 -5.64
N LEU A 39 -18.60 8.47 -5.59
CA LEU A 39 -17.37 8.66 -6.35
C LEU A 39 -16.39 7.65 -5.76
N PHE A 40 -16.11 6.61 -6.55
CA PHE A 40 -14.90 5.84 -6.36
C PHE A 40 -13.72 6.80 -6.43
N ALA A 41 -12.65 6.48 -5.69
CA ALA A 41 -11.39 7.17 -5.93
C ALA A 41 -11.12 7.07 -7.44
N GLY A 42 -10.82 8.20 -8.10
CA GLY A 42 -10.33 8.12 -9.46
C GLY A 42 -9.02 7.32 -9.44
N GLU A 43 -8.74 6.59 -10.51
CA GLU A 43 -7.56 5.71 -10.66
C GLU A 43 -6.31 6.33 -10.01
N LEU A 44 -5.97 5.87 -8.80
CA LEU A 44 -4.81 6.34 -8.06
C LEU A 44 -3.57 5.72 -8.70
N HIS A 45 -2.97 6.45 -9.64
CA HIS A 45 -1.77 6.06 -10.37
C HIS A 45 -0.62 7.01 -10.07
N GLN A 46 0.55 6.49 -9.69
CA GLN A 46 1.75 7.31 -9.49
C GLN A 46 3.05 6.52 -9.65
N HIS A 47 4.15 7.25 -9.83
CA HIS A 47 5.50 6.70 -9.85
C HIS A 47 6.27 7.12 -8.59
N ILE A 48 7.19 6.25 -8.17
CA ILE A 48 8.23 6.49 -7.18
C ILE A 48 9.45 6.97 -7.96
N GLU A 49 9.95 8.18 -7.68
CA GLU A 49 11.20 8.66 -8.26
C GLU A 49 12.38 7.99 -7.56
N VAL A 50 13.33 7.48 -8.34
CA VAL A 50 14.50 6.72 -7.89
C VAL A 50 15.75 7.38 -8.45
N THR A 51 16.67 7.72 -7.55
CA THR A 51 17.94 8.39 -7.89
C THR A 51 19.08 7.79 -7.07
N ILE A 52 20.33 8.04 -7.49
CA ILE A 52 21.50 7.77 -6.64
C ILE A 52 22.00 9.08 -6.02
N VAL A 53 22.03 9.15 -4.69
CA VAL A 53 22.60 10.27 -3.94
C VAL A 53 23.63 9.71 -2.97
N ASP A 54 24.84 10.27 -2.96
CA ASP A 54 25.92 9.85 -2.06
C ASP A 54 26.17 8.33 -2.05
N GLN A 55 26.14 7.71 -3.23
CA GLN A 55 26.35 6.25 -3.40
C GLN A 55 25.29 5.38 -2.70
N ARG A 56 24.08 5.90 -2.52
CA ARG A 56 22.92 5.18 -1.99
C ARG A 56 21.69 5.46 -2.83
N VAL A 57 20.82 4.46 -2.96
CA VAL A 57 19.53 4.65 -3.63
C VAL A 57 18.66 5.56 -2.77
N HIS A 58 18.04 6.55 -3.40
CA HIS A 58 17.08 7.45 -2.79
C HIS A 58 15.75 7.37 -3.52
N ALA A 59 14.67 7.13 -2.77
CA ALA A 59 13.31 7.11 -3.26
C ALA A 59 12.59 8.40 -2.84
N SER A 60 11.97 9.10 -3.79
CA SER A 60 11.26 10.36 -3.54
C SER A 60 9.94 10.46 -4.31
N PHE A 61 9.11 11.43 -3.93
CA PHE A 61 7.91 11.73 -4.69
C PHE A 61 8.28 12.29 -6.05
N CYS A 62 7.66 11.73 -7.07
CA CYS A 62 7.98 12.10 -8.42
C CYS A 62 7.53 13.52 -8.78
N ARG A 63 8.28 14.14 -9.69
CA ARG A 63 8.07 15.51 -10.18
C ARG A 63 7.27 15.52 -11.48
N PRO A 64 5.96 15.86 -11.47
CA PRO A 64 5.12 15.75 -12.67
C PRO A 64 5.59 16.59 -13.85
N GLU A 65 6.26 17.72 -13.59
CA GLU A 65 6.88 18.56 -14.61
C GLU A 65 7.99 17.87 -15.39
N LYS A 66 8.48 16.72 -14.90
CA LYS A 66 9.50 15.89 -15.52
C LYS A 66 8.96 14.62 -16.19
N GLY A 67 7.63 14.46 -16.26
CA GLY A 67 6.99 13.43 -17.09
C GLY A 67 6.46 12.20 -16.37
N CYS A 68 6.50 12.16 -15.04
CA CYS A 68 5.94 11.05 -14.25
C CYS A 68 4.59 11.38 -13.61
N SER A 69 3.90 10.34 -13.10
CA SER A 69 2.61 10.51 -12.44
C SER A 69 2.76 10.69 -10.93
N LEU A 70 2.00 11.61 -10.36
CA LEU A 70 1.88 11.84 -8.92
C LEU A 70 0.42 12.08 -8.56
N VAL A 71 -0.08 11.38 -7.55
CA VAL A 71 -1.42 11.65 -7.03
C VAL A 71 -1.40 12.98 -6.27
N LYS A 72 -2.36 13.85 -6.61
CA LYS A 72 -2.50 15.16 -5.96
C LYS A 72 -2.85 15.02 -4.48
N PRO A 73 -2.19 15.74 -3.57
CA PRO A 73 -2.53 15.75 -2.14
C PRO A 73 -4.01 15.96 -1.84
N GLU A 74 -4.68 16.83 -2.60
CA GLU A 74 -6.08 17.15 -2.38
C GLU A 74 -7.01 15.96 -2.69
N THR A 75 -6.64 15.11 -3.65
CA THR A 75 -7.34 13.83 -3.90
C THR A 75 -7.26 12.94 -2.68
N LEU A 76 -6.16 13.00 -1.92
CA LEU A 76 -5.92 12.23 -0.71
C LEU A 76 -6.49 12.88 0.56
N GLY A 77 -7.27 13.97 0.41
CA GLY A 77 -7.84 14.69 1.56
C GLY A 77 -6.78 15.48 2.34
N LEU A 78 -5.60 15.68 1.77
CA LEU A 78 -4.51 16.46 2.36
C LEU A 78 -4.57 17.92 1.87
N PRO A 79 -4.07 18.87 2.68
CA PRO A 79 -3.81 20.24 2.24
C PRO A 79 -2.95 20.28 0.97
N ALA A 80 -3.17 21.34 0.17
CA ALA A 80 -2.37 21.57 -1.03
C ALA A 80 -0.87 21.60 -0.70
N ALA A 81 -0.07 20.94 -1.54
CA ALA A 81 1.37 20.75 -1.39
C ALA A 81 1.84 19.94 -0.15
N GLN A 82 0.93 19.38 0.66
CA GLN A 82 1.31 18.45 1.72
C GLN A 82 1.44 17.03 1.16
N MET A 83 2.68 16.58 0.98
CA MET A 83 2.93 15.20 0.55
C MET A 83 2.52 14.18 1.62
N PRO A 84 2.07 12.98 1.23
CA PRO A 84 1.70 11.92 2.14
C PRO A 84 2.94 11.31 2.82
N VAL A 85 3.39 11.93 3.89
CA VAL A 85 4.50 11.46 4.73
C VAL A 85 3.95 11.07 6.09
N ASP A 86 4.31 9.90 6.60
CA ASP A 86 3.86 9.43 7.91
C ASP A 86 4.32 10.38 9.02
N GLN A 87 3.37 10.79 9.87
CA GLN A 87 3.56 11.81 10.89
C GLN A 87 4.48 11.35 12.02
N LEU A 88 4.53 10.04 12.30
CA LEU A 88 5.36 9.49 13.36
C LEU A 88 6.81 9.34 12.89
N THR A 89 7.00 8.79 11.70
CA THR A 89 8.30 8.26 11.24
C THR A 89 9.00 9.17 10.23
N GLY A 90 8.25 10.04 9.54
CA GLY A 90 8.76 10.78 8.38
C GLY A 90 8.88 9.93 7.11
N THR A 91 8.37 8.70 7.09
CA THR A 91 8.44 7.80 5.94
C THR A 91 7.48 8.26 4.82
N PRO A 92 7.94 8.37 3.56
CA PRO A 92 7.06 8.68 2.44
C PRO A 92 6.09 7.54 2.14
N ILE A 93 4.83 7.89 1.85
CA ILE A 93 3.75 6.96 1.54
C ILE A 93 3.30 7.17 0.10
N TYR A 94 3.54 6.16 -0.73
CA TYR A 94 3.13 6.15 -2.12
C TYR A 94 1.75 5.49 -2.24
N VAL A 95 0.77 6.14 -2.86
CA VAL A 95 -0.60 5.62 -2.94
C VAL A 95 -0.85 4.93 -4.28
N SER A 96 -1.67 3.89 -4.29
CA SER A 96 -2.19 3.29 -5.53
C SER A 96 -3.57 2.68 -5.30
N GLU A 97 -4.28 2.33 -6.36
CA GLU A 97 -5.61 1.72 -6.27
C GLU A 97 -5.64 0.41 -7.03
N PHE A 98 -6.14 -0.64 -6.37
CA PHE A 98 -6.35 -1.92 -7.03
C PHE A 98 -7.51 -1.86 -8.01
N ILE A 99 -7.34 -2.50 -9.16
CA ILE A 99 -8.39 -2.72 -10.15
C ILE A 99 -8.93 -4.14 -9.98
N ILE A 100 -10.25 -4.25 -9.88
CA ILE A 100 -10.94 -5.53 -9.74
C ILE A 100 -11.21 -6.11 -11.14
N PHE A 101 -10.54 -7.21 -11.46
CA PHE A 101 -10.80 -8.04 -12.64
C PHE A 101 -11.63 -9.27 -12.24
N PRO A 102 -12.29 -9.97 -13.19
CA PRO A 102 -13.08 -11.17 -12.87
C PRO A 102 -12.30 -12.30 -12.18
N ASP A 103 -11.00 -12.40 -12.42
CA ASP A 103 -10.12 -13.47 -11.96
C ASP A 103 -9.06 -13.03 -10.95
N ARG A 104 -8.85 -11.72 -10.77
CA ARG A 104 -7.82 -11.15 -9.89
C ARG A 104 -8.14 -9.72 -9.48
N THR A 105 -7.59 -9.26 -8.36
CA THR A 105 -7.60 -7.84 -7.98
C THR A 105 -6.16 -7.34 -7.99
N ALA A 106 -5.81 -6.46 -8.93
CA ALA A 106 -4.43 -6.17 -9.27
C ALA A 106 -4.21 -4.74 -9.78
N ILE A 107 -2.96 -4.27 -9.71
CA ILE A 107 -2.50 -3.02 -10.28
C ILE A 107 -1.01 -3.13 -10.62
N ASP A 108 -0.55 -2.44 -11.66
CA ASP A 108 0.87 -2.39 -12.05
C ASP A 108 1.59 -1.16 -11.45
N SER A 109 1.02 -0.58 -10.40
CA SER A 109 1.41 0.71 -9.84
C SER A 109 1.50 0.65 -8.32
N PRO A 110 2.41 1.41 -7.69
CA PRO A 110 3.20 2.48 -8.29
C PRO A 110 4.34 1.94 -9.19
N GLY A 111 4.64 2.70 -10.25
CA GLY A 111 5.82 2.47 -11.08
C GLY A 111 7.09 3.02 -10.41
N PHE A 112 8.26 2.60 -10.88
CA PHE A 112 9.55 3.18 -10.49
C PHE A 112 10.15 3.93 -11.67
N GLU A 113 10.54 5.17 -11.43
CA GLU A 113 10.98 6.13 -12.45
C GLU A 113 12.31 6.76 -12.04
N GLY A 114 13.24 6.91 -12.96
CA GLY A 114 14.42 7.77 -12.77
C GLY A 114 14.83 8.38 -14.09
N LEU A 115 15.35 9.61 -14.06
CA LEU A 115 15.58 10.40 -15.26
C LEU A 115 16.93 10.08 -15.89
N GLU A 116 17.11 10.56 -17.12
CA GLU A 116 18.40 10.51 -17.80
C GLU A 116 19.51 11.09 -16.91
N GLY A 117 20.57 10.30 -16.71
CA GLY A 117 21.74 10.65 -15.89
C GLY A 117 21.58 10.52 -14.37
N ASP A 118 20.40 10.15 -13.84
CA ASP A 118 20.18 10.06 -12.39
C ASP A 118 20.86 8.82 -11.75
N MET A 119 21.14 7.80 -12.56
CA MET A 119 21.65 6.51 -12.08
C MET A 119 22.72 5.92 -13.01
N THR A 120 23.42 4.89 -12.52
CA THR A 120 24.52 4.22 -13.23
C THR A 120 23.98 3.30 -14.33
N PRO A 121 24.30 3.55 -15.62
CA PRO A 121 23.82 2.70 -16.72
C PRO A 121 24.20 1.23 -16.56
N GLY A 122 23.24 0.33 -16.81
CA GLY A 122 23.41 -1.13 -16.71
C GLY A 122 23.41 -1.69 -15.29
N ASP A 123 23.31 -0.85 -14.26
CA ASP A 123 23.10 -1.31 -12.89
C ASP A 123 21.65 -1.77 -12.70
N LYS A 124 21.40 -2.63 -11.70
CA LYS A 124 20.08 -3.19 -11.43
C LYS A 124 19.57 -2.69 -10.10
N ILE A 125 18.38 -2.09 -10.13
CA ILE A 125 17.66 -1.71 -8.92
C ILE A 125 16.96 -2.96 -8.39
N ARG A 126 17.12 -3.22 -7.10
CA ARG A 126 16.44 -4.28 -6.38
C ARG A 126 15.62 -3.67 -5.25
N TYR A 127 14.52 -4.31 -4.89
CA TYR A 127 13.84 -4.00 -3.64
C TYR A 127 14.24 -5.00 -2.55
N LEU A 128 14.07 -4.59 -1.30
CA LEU A 128 14.07 -5.44 -0.12
C LEU A 128 12.75 -5.22 0.61
N ALA A 129 11.93 -6.27 0.67
CA ALA A 129 10.67 -6.28 1.39
C ALA A 129 10.90 -6.54 2.87
N SER A 130 10.14 -5.86 3.72
CA SER A 130 10.21 -6.00 5.17
C SER A 130 8.88 -5.67 5.83
N GLY A 131 8.83 -5.80 7.15
CA GLY A 131 7.65 -5.44 7.94
C GLY A 131 6.50 -6.45 7.81
N HIS A 132 5.31 -5.97 8.13
CA HIS A 132 4.06 -6.73 8.09
C HIS A 132 3.04 -6.00 7.22
N LEU A 133 2.08 -6.72 6.65
CA LEU A 133 0.98 -6.10 5.92
C LEU A 133 0.06 -5.35 6.89
N SER A 134 0.07 -4.03 6.82
CA SER A 134 -0.83 -3.17 7.60
C SER A 134 -2.18 -3.03 6.89
N TYR A 135 -3.23 -2.81 7.68
CA TYR A 135 -4.61 -2.67 7.23
C TYR A 135 -5.34 -1.57 8.00
N TRP A 136 -6.02 -0.71 7.26
CA TRP A 136 -6.95 0.26 7.84
C TRP A 136 -8.28 -0.42 8.16
N ASN A 137 -8.55 -0.58 9.46
CA ASN A 137 -9.85 -1.05 9.92
C ASN A 137 -10.83 0.11 9.91
N THR A 138 -11.81 0.06 9.00
CA THR A 138 -12.82 1.12 8.81
C THR A 138 -13.77 1.26 10.00
N GLU A 139 -14.06 0.17 10.71
CA GLU A 139 -14.95 0.17 11.87
C GLU A 139 -14.29 0.84 13.08
N LYS A 140 -13.04 0.46 13.38
CA LYS A 140 -12.25 1.02 14.48
C LYS A 140 -11.63 2.38 14.13
N ARG A 141 -11.57 2.74 12.83
CA ARG A 141 -10.82 3.89 12.30
C ARG A 141 -9.37 3.92 12.80
N GLN A 142 -8.71 2.78 12.69
CA GLN A 142 -7.36 2.59 13.20
C GLN A 142 -6.57 1.64 12.28
N TRP A 143 -5.27 1.90 12.16
CA TRP A 143 -4.33 0.98 11.52
C TRP A 143 -4.06 -0.23 12.42
N SER A 144 -4.07 -1.40 11.82
CA SER A 144 -3.84 -2.70 12.46
C SER A 144 -3.06 -3.61 11.52
N LEU A 145 -2.68 -4.82 11.98
CA LEU A 145 -2.26 -5.88 11.08
C LEU A 145 -3.42 -6.32 10.17
N ALA A 146 -3.09 -6.77 8.96
CA ALA A 146 -4.08 -7.28 8.02
C ALA A 146 -4.90 -8.45 8.59
N PRO A 147 -6.15 -8.65 8.12
CA PRO A 147 -6.94 -9.82 8.47
C PRO A 147 -6.19 -11.13 8.16
N GLU A 148 -6.45 -12.16 8.96
CA GLU A 148 -5.90 -13.49 8.69
C GLU A 148 -6.27 -13.98 7.29
N GLY A 149 -5.30 -14.60 6.61
CA GLY A 149 -5.49 -15.11 5.26
C GLY A 149 -5.55 -14.06 4.15
N VAL A 150 -5.31 -12.77 4.41
CA VAL A 150 -5.14 -11.74 3.36
C VAL A 150 -3.67 -11.49 3.09
N GLN A 151 -3.29 -11.36 1.83
CA GLN A 151 -1.92 -11.05 1.41
C GLN A 151 -1.89 -10.12 0.19
N ILE A 152 -0.78 -9.39 0.06
CA ILE A 152 -0.41 -8.71 -1.18
C ILE A 152 0.79 -9.45 -1.77
N ARG A 153 0.66 -9.87 -3.02
CA ARG A 153 1.73 -10.44 -3.81
C ARG A 153 2.35 -9.37 -4.71
N LEU A 154 3.67 -9.25 -4.63
CA LEU A 154 4.49 -8.49 -5.58
C LEU A 154 5.12 -9.45 -6.58
N ALA A 155 4.74 -9.33 -7.84
CA ALA A 155 5.23 -10.13 -8.97
C ALA A 155 5.86 -9.22 -10.04
N GLY A 156 6.46 -9.83 -11.05
CA GLY A 156 7.19 -9.11 -12.12
C GLY A 156 8.66 -8.84 -11.79
N GLY A 157 9.08 -9.06 -10.54
CA GLY A 157 10.49 -9.08 -10.19
C GLY A 157 11.18 -10.33 -10.73
N LEU A 158 12.23 -10.16 -11.53
CA LEU A 158 13.02 -11.27 -12.06
C LEU A 158 14.23 -11.52 -11.17
N ASP A 159 14.62 -12.77 -10.98
CA ASP A 159 15.98 -13.11 -10.56
C ASP A 159 16.59 -14.14 -11.51
N LEU A 160 17.90 -14.02 -11.75
CA LEU A 160 18.63 -14.93 -12.61
C LEU A 160 19.05 -16.15 -11.78
N GLN A 161 18.86 -17.38 -12.28
CA GLN A 161 19.40 -18.55 -11.57
C GLN A 161 20.94 -18.41 -11.36
N PRO A 162 21.47 -18.68 -10.15
CA PRO A 162 22.90 -18.52 -9.84
C PRO A 162 23.84 -19.45 -10.62
N ASN A 163 23.32 -20.52 -11.22
CA ASN A 163 24.08 -21.48 -12.02
C ASN A 163 23.49 -21.56 -13.43
N GLN A 164 24.02 -20.73 -14.33
CA GLN A 164 23.63 -20.67 -15.73
C GLN A 164 24.53 -21.56 -16.63
N ASP A 165 25.31 -22.49 -16.05
CA ASP A 165 26.06 -23.46 -16.84
C ASP A 165 25.07 -24.46 -17.46
N CYS A 166 24.61 -24.12 -18.66
CA CYS A 166 23.73 -24.98 -19.45
C CYS A 166 24.51 -25.95 -20.35
N GLY A 167 25.85 -25.97 -20.27
CA GLY A 167 26.71 -26.84 -21.09
C GLY A 167 26.67 -26.55 -22.60
N GLN A 168 26.28 -25.34 -23.02
CA GLN A 168 26.21 -24.93 -24.44
C GLN A 168 27.02 -23.65 -24.70
N VAL A 169 27.39 -23.42 -25.97
CA VAL A 169 28.10 -22.20 -26.43
C VAL A 169 27.26 -20.93 -26.22
N PHE A 170 25.93 -21.07 -26.19
CA PHE A 170 24.98 -20.02 -25.82
C PHE A 170 24.00 -20.57 -24.78
N CYS A 171 23.98 -19.96 -23.60
CA CYS A 171 22.98 -20.26 -22.57
C CYS A 171 21.97 -19.13 -22.51
N ILE A 172 20.72 -19.41 -22.89
CA ILE A 172 19.60 -18.50 -22.60
C ILE A 172 19.39 -18.56 -21.08
N PRO A 173 19.50 -17.44 -20.35
CA PRO A 173 19.37 -17.46 -18.90
C PRO A 173 17.99 -17.98 -18.51
N LYS A 174 17.93 -18.95 -17.58
CA LYS A 174 16.66 -19.29 -16.94
C LYS A 174 16.37 -18.23 -15.89
N THR A 175 15.30 -17.47 -16.09
CA THR A 175 14.71 -16.62 -15.05
C THR A 175 13.98 -17.51 -14.04
N VAL A 176 14.11 -17.19 -12.75
CA VAL A 176 13.17 -17.69 -11.74
C VAL A 176 12.15 -16.60 -11.58
N GLU A 177 10.90 -16.88 -11.95
CA GLU A 177 9.80 -16.05 -11.45
C GLU A 177 9.73 -16.26 -9.95
N GLY A 178 10.20 -15.25 -9.21
CA GLY A 178 9.96 -15.12 -7.78
C GLY A 178 8.77 -14.20 -7.56
N PHE A 179 8.16 -14.33 -6.39
CA PHE A 179 7.24 -13.32 -5.89
C PHE A 179 7.52 -13.11 -4.41
N THR A 180 7.17 -11.92 -3.94
CA THR A 180 7.15 -11.60 -2.52
C THR A 180 5.70 -11.59 -2.06
N LEU A 181 5.43 -12.21 -0.92
CA LEU A 181 4.14 -12.09 -0.24
C LEU A 181 4.29 -11.23 0.99
N PHE A 182 3.46 -10.19 1.09
CA PHE A 182 3.26 -9.39 2.29
C PHE A 182 1.99 -9.89 2.97
N ASN A 183 2.10 -10.34 4.21
CA ASN A 183 0.95 -10.71 5.02
C ASN A 183 1.14 -10.22 6.46
N ARG A 184 0.14 -10.46 7.30
CA ARG A 184 0.18 -10.02 8.71
C ARG A 184 1.29 -10.66 9.54
N HIS A 185 1.83 -11.81 9.14
CA HIS A 185 2.92 -12.52 9.82
C HIS A 185 4.29 -12.06 9.34
N GLY A 186 4.35 -11.35 8.22
CA GLY A 186 5.56 -10.72 7.69
C GLY A 186 5.71 -10.95 6.20
N ILE A 187 6.94 -11.28 5.80
CA ILE A 187 7.32 -11.54 4.41
C ILE A 187 7.50 -13.04 4.18
N ASP A 188 6.77 -13.58 3.20
CA ASP A 188 6.98 -14.93 2.66
C ASP A 188 7.48 -14.87 1.21
N GLY A 189 8.00 -16.00 0.71
CA GLY A 189 8.56 -16.09 -0.64
C GLY A 189 9.95 -15.45 -0.72
N THR A 190 10.24 -14.77 -1.84
CA THR A 190 11.55 -14.12 -2.04
C THR A 190 11.49 -12.67 -1.53
N PRO A 191 12.27 -12.27 -0.51
CA PRO A 191 12.18 -10.91 0.04
C PRO A 191 12.85 -9.84 -0.82
N SER A 192 13.62 -10.21 -1.85
CA SER A 192 14.30 -9.25 -2.74
C SER A 192 14.36 -9.76 -4.18
N LEU A 193 13.81 -8.97 -5.10
CA LEU A 193 13.86 -9.21 -6.55
C LEU A 193 14.28 -7.93 -7.28
N ILE A 194 14.61 -8.07 -8.56
CA ILE A 194 14.95 -6.93 -9.44
C ILE A 194 13.69 -6.13 -9.73
N VAL A 195 13.75 -4.82 -9.50
CA VAL A 195 12.75 -3.84 -9.93
C VAL A 195 12.91 -3.53 -11.41
N GLY A 196 14.15 -3.31 -11.86
CA GLY A 196 14.50 -3.08 -13.26
C GLY A 196 15.99 -2.85 -13.47
N GLU A 197 16.41 -2.88 -14.73
CA GLU A 197 17.76 -2.51 -15.16
C GLU A 197 17.78 -1.07 -15.67
N ILE A 198 18.78 -0.30 -15.23
CA ILE A 198 18.96 1.10 -15.60
C ILE A 198 19.44 1.17 -17.05
N ARG A 199 18.76 1.99 -17.86
CA ARG A 199 19.03 2.13 -19.30
C ARG A 199 20.41 2.74 -19.56
N SER A 200 20.86 2.66 -20.81
CA SER A 200 22.17 3.20 -21.23
C SER A 200 22.33 4.70 -21.00
N ASP A 201 21.23 5.43 -20.92
CA ASP A 201 21.18 6.88 -20.65
C ASP A 201 21.07 7.20 -19.14
N GLY A 202 21.07 6.19 -18.27
CA GLY A 202 20.93 6.34 -16.82
C GLY A 202 19.49 6.45 -16.33
N SER A 203 18.49 6.37 -17.22
CA SER A 203 17.07 6.39 -16.83
C SER A 203 16.54 5.02 -16.39
N LEU A 204 15.42 5.03 -15.66
CA LEU A 204 14.64 3.85 -15.30
C LEU A 204 13.16 4.16 -15.51
N HIS A 205 12.42 3.23 -16.09
CA HIS A 205 10.96 3.24 -16.01
C HIS A 205 10.50 1.79 -16.06
N THR A 206 9.99 1.31 -14.94
CA THR A 206 9.54 -0.07 -14.75
C THR A 206 8.31 -0.12 -13.85
N HIS A 207 7.48 -1.13 -14.07
CA HIS A 207 6.27 -1.38 -13.33
C HIS A 207 6.32 -2.83 -12.84
N LEU A 208 5.87 -3.04 -11.61
CA LEU A 208 5.74 -4.37 -11.02
C LEU A 208 4.26 -4.66 -10.78
N ASP A 209 3.90 -5.93 -10.79
CA ASP A 209 2.51 -6.36 -10.61
C ASP A 209 2.20 -6.57 -9.13
N TRP A 210 1.28 -5.76 -8.61
CA TRP A 210 0.73 -5.89 -7.27
C TRP A 210 -0.62 -6.58 -7.34
N ILE A 211 -0.79 -7.64 -6.54
CA ILE A 211 -2.02 -8.44 -6.54
C ILE A 211 -2.45 -8.62 -5.09
N ILE A 212 -3.69 -8.24 -4.77
CA ILE A 212 -4.28 -8.53 -3.46
C ILE A 212 -5.17 -9.76 -3.57
N GLU A 213 -4.93 -10.72 -2.68
CA GLU A 213 -5.53 -12.04 -2.74
C GLU A 213 -5.66 -12.65 -1.33
N THR A 214 -6.44 -13.71 -1.22
CA THR A 214 -6.39 -14.58 -0.04
C THR A 214 -5.14 -15.47 -0.06
N SER A 215 -4.83 -16.12 1.05
CA SER A 215 -3.69 -17.06 1.14
C SER A 215 -3.84 -18.29 0.24
N GLN A 216 -5.03 -18.52 -0.31
CA GLN A 216 -5.31 -19.53 -1.34
C GLN A 216 -5.19 -18.97 -2.78
N GLY A 217 -4.87 -17.68 -2.94
CA GLY A 217 -4.71 -17.00 -4.23
C GLY A 217 -6.03 -16.57 -4.87
N ALA A 218 -7.14 -16.46 -4.12
CA ALA A 218 -8.42 -16.01 -4.66
C ALA A 218 -8.58 -14.48 -4.53
N PRO A 219 -9.33 -13.82 -5.45
CA PRO A 219 -9.46 -12.36 -5.53
C PRO A 219 -10.46 -11.75 -4.53
N ASP A 220 -10.66 -12.39 -3.38
CA ASP A 220 -11.69 -12.11 -2.39
C ASP A 220 -11.16 -11.47 -1.10
N ALA A 221 -10.04 -10.75 -1.19
CA ALA A 221 -9.49 -10.01 -0.06
C ALA A 221 -10.47 -8.92 0.43
N SER A 222 -10.49 -8.71 1.75
CA SER A 222 -11.38 -7.74 2.40
C SER A 222 -11.23 -6.32 1.83
N ILE A 223 -12.33 -5.58 1.78
CA ILE A 223 -12.29 -4.16 1.44
C ILE A 223 -11.50 -3.38 2.50
N GLY A 224 -10.63 -2.46 2.07
CA GLY A 224 -9.86 -1.61 2.98
C GLY A 224 -8.68 -0.93 2.31
N ALA A 225 -7.89 -0.21 3.13
CA ALA A 225 -6.58 0.29 2.72
C ALA A 225 -5.50 -0.62 3.28
N TYR A 226 -4.52 -0.96 2.45
CA TYR A 226 -3.44 -1.87 2.80
C TYR A 226 -2.10 -1.17 2.62
N MET A 227 -1.12 -1.48 3.45
CA MET A 227 0.19 -0.84 3.35
C MET A 227 1.33 -1.87 3.44
N VAL A 228 2.31 -1.73 2.55
CA VAL A 228 3.52 -2.55 2.49
C VAL A 228 4.76 -1.69 2.63
N GLU A 229 5.89 -2.32 2.98
CA GLU A 229 7.14 -1.63 3.25
C GLU A 229 8.26 -2.18 2.37
N LEU A 230 9.02 -1.27 1.75
CA LEU A 230 10.16 -1.59 0.91
C LEU A 230 11.36 -0.72 1.27
N GLN A 231 12.55 -1.23 0.94
CA GLN A 231 13.76 -0.45 0.73
C GLN A 231 14.30 -0.77 -0.67
N LEU A 232 15.09 0.13 -1.25
CA LEU A 232 15.68 -0.05 -2.58
C LEU A 232 17.20 -0.05 -2.47
N PHE A 233 17.88 -0.79 -3.33
CA PHE A 233 19.34 -0.80 -3.44
C PHE A 233 19.76 -1.17 -4.87
N THR A 234 21.03 -1.00 -5.20
CA THR A 234 21.59 -1.56 -6.45
C THR A 234 22.68 -2.57 -6.19
N GLU A 235 23.11 -3.29 -7.23
CA GLU A 235 24.27 -4.19 -7.13
C GLU A 235 25.56 -3.39 -6.86
N THR A 236 25.67 -2.17 -7.42
CA THR A 236 26.80 -1.26 -7.15
C THR A 236 26.74 -0.63 -5.77
N TYR A 237 25.53 -0.29 -5.30
CA TYR A 237 25.27 0.42 -4.05
C TYR A 237 24.37 -0.44 -3.16
N PRO A 238 24.94 -1.44 -2.45
CA PRO A 238 24.18 -2.47 -1.75
C PRO A 238 23.59 -2.02 -0.42
N GLU A 239 23.91 -0.81 0.05
CA GLU A 239 23.29 -0.25 1.25
C GLU A 239 21.82 0.10 0.94
N PRO A 240 20.84 -0.50 1.64
CA PRO A 240 19.43 -0.23 1.40
C PRO A 240 19.08 1.23 1.63
N SER A 241 18.18 1.79 0.81
CA SER A 241 17.60 3.12 0.98
C SER A 241 16.89 3.26 2.32
N ASP A 242 16.47 4.48 2.65
CA ASP A 242 15.48 4.65 3.69
C ASP A 242 14.18 3.93 3.31
N THR A 243 13.41 3.52 4.31
CA THR A 243 12.15 2.81 4.09
C THR A 243 11.16 3.70 3.36
N LEU A 244 10.45 3.11 2.40
CA LEU A 244 9.27 3.69 1.77
C LEU A 244 8.06 2.78 2.01
N TRP A 245 6.88 3.40 2.06
CA TRP A 245 5.62 2.69 2.19
C TRP A 245 4.78 2.84 0.94
N ILE A 246 4.06 1.79 0.58
CA ILE A 246 3.06 1.85 -0.49
C ILE A 246 1.71 1.51 0.10
N MET A 247 0.74 2.42 -0.03
CA MET A 247 -0.63 2.28 0.45
C MET A 247 -1.58 2.04 -0.73
N PHE A 248 -2.28 0.91 -0.70
CA PHE A 248 -3.24 0.52 -1.71
C PHE A 248 -4.67 0.73 -1.23
N ASN A 249 -5.50 1.36 -2.06
CA ASN A 249 -6.96 1.29 -1.92
C ASN A 249 -7.48 -0.03 -2.51
N ASN A 250 -8.13 -0.87 -1.70
CA ASN A 250 -8.86 -2.06 -2.15
C ASN A 250 -10.37 -1.84 -2.00
N GLY A 251 -10.94 -1.00 -2.85
CA GLY A 251 -12.40 -0.82 -2.96
C GLY A 251 -13.06 0.04 -1.88
N LEU A 252 -12.31 0.85 -1.12
CA LEU A 252 -12.93 1.86 -0.26
C LEU A 252 -13.51 3.01 -1.09
N ALA A 253 -14.58 3.61 -0.58
CA ALA A 253 -15.02 4.92 -1.04
C ALA A 253 -13.91 5.96 -0.80
N LEU A 254 -13.82 6.98 -1.66
CA LEU A 254 -12.74 7.96 -1.59
C LEU A 254 -12.63 8.61 -0.20
N GLU A 255 -13.74 8.98 0.43
CA GLU A 255 -13.75 9.58 1.77
C GLU A 255 -13.15 8.66 2.84
N ASP A 256 -13.46 7.36 2.80
CA ASP A 256 -12.90 6.38 3.73
C ASP A 256 -11.40 6.14 3.48
N PHE A 257 -10.97 6.17 2.21
CA PHE A 257 -9.55 6.11 1.87
C PHE A 257 -8.79 7.36 2.35
N GLN A 258 -9.38 8.54 2.22
CA GLN A 258 -8.82 9.78 2.77
C GLN A 258 -8.66 9.72 4.30
N HIS A 259 -9.60 9.07 5.00
CA HIS A 259 -9.44 8.80 6.43
C HIS A 259 -8.26 7.87 6.74
N ALA A 260 -8.04 6.83 5.93
CA ALA A 260 -6.89 5.94 6.09
C ALA A 260 -5.56 6.70 5.92
N VAL A 261 -5.46 7.56 4.88
CA VAL A 261 -4.30 8.43 4.65
C VAL A 261 -4.09 9.38 5.82
N ALA A 262 -5.14 10.08 6.25
CA ALA A 262 -5.06 11.01 7.38
C ALA A 262 -4.61 10.32 8.69
N GLY A 263 -4.98 9.05 8.89
CA GLY A 263 -4.55 8.23 10.02
C GLY A 263 -3.04 7.95 10.08
N ARG A 264 -2.30 8.18 8.98
CA ARG A 264 -0.82 8.17 8.94
C ARG A 264 -0.23 9.56 8.89
N VAL A 265 -0.79 10.43 8.04
CA VAL A 265 -0.15 11.69 7.65
C VAL A 265 -0.46 12.85 8.61
N MET A 266 -1.64 12.83 9.23
CA MET A 266 -2.11 13.93 10.10
C MET A 266 -2.15 13.55 11.58
N GLN A 267 -2.04 12.25 11.87
CA GLN A 267 -2.13 11.69 13.20
C GLN A 267 -0.92 10.80 13.42
N SER A 268 -0.37 10.81 14.63
CA SER A 268 0.60 9.78 15.00
C SER A 268 -0.11 8.44 15.00
N SER A 269 0.40 7.48 14.22
CA SER A 269 -0.13 6.12 14.16
C SER A 269 -0.01 5.35 15.49
N THR A 270 0.77 5.88 16.45
CA THR A 270 0.96 5.35 17.79
C THR A 270 0.89 6.47 18.84
N ASP A 271 0.16 6.25 19.94
CA ASP A 271 0.25 7.09 21.14
C ASP A 271 1.55 6.78 21.88
N THR A 272 2.60 7.56 21.61
CA THR A 272 3.94 7.35 22.15
C THR A 272 3.99 7.55 23.66
N ALA A 273 3.16 8.43 24.22
CA ALA A 273 3.09 8.66 25.66
C ALA A 273 2.45 7.46 26.39
N LEU A 274 1.41 6.87 25.82
CA LEU A 274 0.84 5.63 26.34
C LEU A 274 1.80 4.46 26.17
N ALA A 275 2.51 4.37 25.04
CA ALA A 275 3.53 3.35 24.82
C ALA A 275 4.66 3.44 25.85
N ASP A 276 5.12 4.66 26.18
CA ASP A 276 6.12 4.88 27.22
C ASP A 276 5.66 4.43 28.61
N LYS A 277 4.39 4.68 28.96
CA LYS A 277 3.80 4.15 30.20
C LYS A 277 3.79 2.64 30.21
N LEU A 278 3.41 2.01 29.08
CA LEU A 278 3.38 0.56 28.97
C LEU A 278 4.76 -0.06 29.06
N PHE A 279 5.76 0.50 28.39
CA PHE A 279 7.14 0.03 28.49
C PHE A 279 7.68 0.17 29.92
N SER A 280 7.37 1.28 30.59
CA SER A 280 7.77 1.48 32.00
C SER A 280 7.06 0.50 32.94
N TRP A 281 5.80 0.18 32.67
CA TRP A 281 5.08 -0.87 33.38
C TRP A 281 5.72 -2.25 33.15
N ALA A 282 6.10 -2.57 31.92
CA ALA A 282 6.74 -3.83 31.55
C ALA A 282 8.11 -3.98 32.24
N GLU A 283 8.91 -2.91 32.29
CA GLU A 283 10.17 -2.84 33.05
C GLU A 283 9.98 -3.17 34.53
N SER A 284 8.90 -2.68 35.14
CA SER A 284 8.61 -2.97 36.55
C SER A 284 8.04 -4.37 36.79
N SER A 285 7.27 -4.91 35.85
CA SER A 285 6.53 -6.16 36.00
C SER A 285 7.33 -7.39 35.55
N TYR A 286 8.22 -7.21 34.57
CA TYR A 286 9.02 -8.27 33.95
C TYR A 286 10.50 -7.90 33.86
N PRO A 287 11.19 -7.63 34.99
CA PRO A 287 12.58 -7.16 34.99
C PRO A 287 13.60 -8.16 34.43
N SER A 288 13.25 -9.45 34.30
CA SER A 288 14.12 -10.42 33.60
C SER A 288 14.16 -10.18 32.09
N LEU A 289 13.05 -9.73 31.52
CA LEU A 289 12.92 -9.43 30.08
C LEU A 289 13.30 -7.98 29.78
N PHE A 290 12.95 -7.05 30.67
CA PHE A 290 13.11 -5.61 30.49
C PHE A 290 13.87 -4.98 31.68
N PRO A 291 15.21 -5.19 31.77
CA PRO A 291 15.97 -5.06 33.02
C PRO A 291 16.30 -3.63 33.50
N HIS A 292 16.05 -2.58 32.71
CA HIS A 292 16.33 -1.19 33.10
C HIS A 292 15.48 -0.24 32.26
N ALA A 293 15.24 0.96 32.79
CA ALA A 293 14.68 2.04 31.99
C ALA A 293 15.63 2.45 30.86
N THR A 294 15.08 2.67 29.69
CA THR A 294 15.80 3.11 28.49
C THR A 294 14.98 4.17 27.74
N THR A 295 15.63 4.92 26.88
CA THR A 295 14.96 5.94 26.07
C THR A 295 14.30 5.30 24.85
N SER A 296 13.06 5.70 24.58
CA SER A 296 12.36 5.29 23.37
C SER A 296 12.93 5.98 22.13
N PHE A 297 12.82 5.30 20.99
CA PHE A 297 13.24 5.82 19.69
C PHE A 297 12.34 5.24 18.59
N ILE A 298 12.48 5.79 17.38
CA ILE A 298 11.76 5.30 16.20
C ILE A 298 12.74 4.57 15.29
N ALA A 299 12.39 3.37 14.86
CA ALA A 299 13.16 2.61 13.87
C ALA A 299 12.23 1.71 13.05
N PHE A 300 12.42 1.67 11.72
CA PHE A 300 11.65 0.80 10.80
C PHE A 300 10.12 0.88 10.99
N GLY A 301 9.60 2.07 11.28
CA GLY A 301 8.18 2.29 11.53
C GLY A 301 7.68 1.94 12.93
N PHE A 302 8.57 1.48 13.82
CA PHE A 302 8.21 1.13 15.18
C PHE A 302 8.61 2.22 16.17
N TYR A 303 7.76 2.45 17.18
CA TYR A 303 8.15 3.16 18.40
C TYR A 303 8.66 2.13 19.41
N ALA A 304 9.95 2.17 19.73
CA ALA A 304 10.64 1.06 20.39
C ALA A 304 11.55 1.46 21.54
N ARG A 305 11.84 0.50 22.41
CA ARG A 305 12.88 0.52 23.44
C ARG A 305 13.74 -0.73 23.31
N CYS A 306 15.05 -0.57 23.42
CA CYS A 306 16.00 -1.67 23.45
C CYS A 306 16.80 -1.67 24.74
N TYR A 307 16.99 -2.86 25.29
CA TYR A 307 17.62 -3.11 26.58
C TYR A 307 18.99 -3.78 26.39
N GLN A 308 19.91 -3.53 27.33
CA GLN A 308 21.24 -4.16 27.44
C GLN A 308 21.28 -5.69 27.35
N ASN A 309 20.20 -6.40 27.70
CA ASN A 309 20.12 -7.87 27.53
C ASN A 309 19.83 -8.28 26.07
N GLY A 310 19.76 -7.31 25.15
CA GLY A 310 19.51 -7.52 23.73
C GLY A 310 18.03 -7.60 23.36
N VAL A 311 17.10 -7.55 24.33
CA VAL A 311 15.67 -7.49 24.05
C VAL A 311 15.31 -6.09 23.57
N CYS A 312 14.51 -6.01 22.53
CA CYS A 312 13.79 -4.80 22.13
C CYS A 312 12.30 -5.06 22.19
N VAL A 313 11.52 -4.09 22.69
CA VAL A 313 10.06 -4.07 22.66
C VAL A 313 9.60 -2.87 21.85
N ALA A 314 8.54 -3.04 21.08
CA ALA A 314 8.11 -2.02 20.15
C ALA A 314 6.60 -2.02 19.92
N VAL A 315 6.05 -0.87 19.53
CA VAL A 315 4.65 -0.71 19.14
C VAL A 315 4.58 -0.22 17.69
N LYS A 316 3.68 -0.84 16.92
CA LYS A 316 3.31 -0.42 15.57
C LYS A 316 1.91 -0.93 15.26
N ASP A 317 1.08 -0.09 14.65
CA ASP A 317 -0.25 -0.48 14.12
C ASP A 317 -1.11 -1.26 15.13
N ASN A 318 -1.28 -0.70 16.33
CA ASN A 318 -1.99 -1.31 17.45
C ASN A 318 -1.48 -2.70 17.88
N HIS A 319 -0.23 -3.05 17.59
CA HIS A 319 0.38 -4.30 17.99
C HIS A 319 1.70 -4.06 18.71
N ILE A 320 2.00 -4.94 19.65
CA ILE A 320 3.27 -4.97 20.39
C ILE A 320 4.12 -6.09 19.82
N PHE A 321 5.39 -5.78 19.63
CA PHE A 321 6.39 -6.69 19.11
C PHE A 321 7.58 -6.76 20.05
N ALA A 322 8.28 -7.88 20.04
CA ALA A 322 9.58 -8.01 20.66
C ALA A 322 10.56 -8.81 19.79
N VAL A 323 11.84 -8.53 19.95
CA VAL A 323 12.93 -9.22 19.26
C VAL A 323 14.17 -9.24 20.15
N GLY A 324 15.05 -10.20 19.94
CA GLY A 324 16.30 -10.34 20.67
C GLY A 324 16.12 -10.97 22.06
N GLY A 325 17.26 -11.27 22.69
CA GLY A 325 17.29 -11.98 23.98
C GLY A 325 16.50 -13.29 23.94
N GLU A 326 15.56 -13.48 24.87
CA GLU A 326 14.71 -14.67 24.95
C GLU A 326 13.71 -14.81 23.78
N PHE A 327 13.44 -13.74 23.03
CA PHE A 327 12.53 -13.76 21.88
C PHE A 327 13.21 -14.24 20.59
N GLY A 328 14.53 -14.42 20.59
CA GLY A 328 15.28 -14.90 19.42
C GLY A 328 15.60 -13.82 18.39
N ALA A 329 15.98 -14.23 17.18
CA ALA A 329 16.38 -13.30 16.12
C ALA A 329 15.19 -12.69 15.35
N ASP A 330 14.04 -13.34 15.41
CA ASP A 330 12.84 -12.96 14.67
C ASP A 330 11.98 -11.99 15.49
N ILE A 331 11.25 -11.12 14.80
CA ILE A 331 10.27 -10.24 15.43
C ILE A 331 9.04 -11.06 15.80
N VAL A 332 8.70 -11.09 17.09
CA VAL A 332 7.56 -11.82 17.64
C VAL A 332 6.47 -10.84 18.05
N MET A 333 5.23 -11.07 17.61
CA MET A 333 4.06 -10.32 18.06
C MET A 333 3.61 -10.81 19.44
N LEU A 334 3.50 -9.88 20.40
CA LEU A 334 3.13 -10.16 21.78
C LEU A 334 1.64 -9.96 22.07
N GLY A 335 0.97 -9.09 21.31
CA GLY A 335 -0.46 -8.86 21.42
C GLY A 335 -0.88 -7.51 20.84
N GLU A 336 -2.16 -7.20 20.98
CA GLU A 336 -2.71 -5.88 20.63
C GLU A 336 -2.34 -4.85 21.72
N PHE A 337 -1.99 -3.64 21.28
CA PHE A 337 -1.49 -2.56 22.14
C PHE A 337 -2.59 -2.04 23.08
N ASP A 338 -3.77 -1.74 22.56
CA ASP A 338 -4.94 -1.35 23.35
C ASP A 338 -5.34 -2.42 24.39
N VAL A 339 -5.31 -3.70 24.02
CA VAL A 339 -5.59 -4.81 24.94
C VAL A 339 -4.56 -4.88 26.07
N LEU A 340 -3.27 -4.80 25.76
CA LEU A 340 -2.21 -4.89 26.77
C LEU A 340 -2.14 -3.65 27.67
N THR A 341 -2.40 -2.45 27.15
CA THR A 341 -2.51 -1.24 27.98
C THR A 341 -3.68 -1.33 28.96
N ALA A 342 -4.84 -1.83 28.52
CA ALA A 342 -5.98 -2.06 29.39
C ALA A 342 -5.70 -3.10 30.48
N GLN A 343 -4.98 -4.19 30.14
CA GLN A 343 -4.56 -5.20 31.11
C GLN A 343 -3.55 -4.66 32.14
N ALA A 344 -2.67 -3.76 31.71
CA ALA A 344 -1.74 -3.05 32.58
C ALA A 344 -2.41 -1.98 33.46
N GLY A 345 -3.68 -1.66 33.21
CA GLY A 345 -4.45 -0.65 33.94
C GLY A 345 -4.04 0.79 33.62
N LEU A 346 -3.64 1.06 32.37
CA LEU A 346 -3.11 2.34 31.89
C LEU A 346 -4.12 3.23 31.17
#